data_AF-A0A8B6X493-F1
#
_entry.id   AF-A0A8B6X493-F1
#
_cell.length_a   1.000
_cell.length_b   1.000
_cell.length_c   1.000
_cell.angle_alpha   90.00
_cell.angle_beta   90.00
_cell.angle_gamma   90.00
#
_symmetry.space_group_name_H-M   'P 1'
#
loop_
_entity.id
_entity.type
_entity.pdbx_description
1 polymer ?
#
loop_
_entity_poly.entity_id
_entity_poly.type
_entity_poly.pdbx_seq_one_letter_code
_entity_poly.pdbx_strand_id
1 'polypeptide(L)'
;MAYKTPGVYIQEKSAFGNSVVEVATAIPVFIGHTEFALDRGKSLAGKPWAISSLAEYHQYFGSGPAVKFELKTREELGSTDSAFTLGKVDYATRQLAGVEGGRYLLYFAIRHFFMNGGGRCYILSVGDYGTDIDGGKIVENEIIKLEKEQEPTMVLVPDAVLLDEAQCAKVQVGVLEHCGKLRNRVAIFDIWNGGNGDPRHASVDAFRTAIGRNSLDFGVAYYPWLNTSLLDDKNFSFDNVANKDALAALIKTELGLDAEATDDKHKAVQAQLLTLLGKMTRDWVAQPPAGDEADVATEKKLVDKTLRNLSPIYRATLADIARQVNCLPPSAAMAGIYTKIDATRGVWKAPANVSLNGVISPTVEISHSEQENLNVDINGKSINALRTFIGEGVLVWGGRTLDGNSLDWRYVNVRRTMIMLEESCRLAAKALVFEPNVANTWVTVRSMITNFLTSVWKRGGLAGASPEDAFSVHVGLGETMTPEDILEGIMRITVLVAITRPAEFIEITFQQQMQKS
;
A
#
# COMPACT_ATOMS: atom_id res chain seq x y z
N MET A 1 36.52 -27.26 -30.04
CA MET A 1 37.51 -28.34 -30.24
C MET A 1 37.76 -28.49 -31.73
N ALA A 2 39.02 -28.51 -32.16
CA ALA A 2 39.36 -28.82 -33.55
C ALA A 2 39.42 -30.35 -33.73
N TYR A 3 38.61 -30.89 -34.64
CA TYR A 3 38.57 -32.32 -34.96
C TYR A 3 39.84 -32.72 -35.74
N LYS A 4 40.51 -33.81 -35.35
CA LYS A 4 41.82 -34.22 -35.89
C LYS A 4 41.79 -35.54 -36.68
N THR A 5 40.63 -36.14 -36.91
CA THR A 5 40.50 -37.37 -37.70
C THR A 5 39.21 -37.39 -38.54
N PRO A 6 39.18 -38.11 -39.69
CA PRO A 6 37.95 -38.28 -40.47
C PRO A 6 37.01 -39.29 -39.80
N GLY A 7 35.74 -38.90 -39.61
CA GLY A 7 34.68 -39.74 -39.04
C GLY A 7 33.32 -39.02 -38.98
N VAL A 8 32.24 -39.75 -38.68
CA VAL A 8 30.92 -39.17 -38.41
C VAL A 8 30.82 -38.86 -36.92
N TYR A 9 30.57 -37.60 -36.56
CA TYR A 9 30.41 -37.15 -35.18
C TYR A 9 28.97 -36.74 -34.93
N ILE A 10 28.36 -37.27 -33.87
CA ILE A 10 27.07 -36.79 -33.36
C ILE A 10 27.37 -35.80 -32.23
N GLN A 11 26.93 -34.56 -32.40
CA GLN A 11 26.94 -33.54 -31.34
C GLN A 11 25.52 -33.41 -30.80
N GLU A 12 25.30 -33.80 -29.55
CA GLU A 12 24.12 -33.34 -28.83
C GLU A 12 24.33 -31.87 -28.44
N LYS A 13 23.68 -30.97 -29.18
CA LYS A 13 23.43 -29.62 -28.67
C LYS A 13 22.33 -29.73 -27.62
N SER A 14 22.51 -29.06 -26.48
CA SER A 14 21.41 -28.85 -25.54
C SER A 14 20.19 -28.31 -26.30
N ALA A 15 19.08 -29.05 -26.26
CA ALA A 15 17.84 -28.69 -26.96
C ALA A 15 17.11 -27.50 -26.32
N PHE A 16 17.55 -27.05 -25.15
CA PHE A 16 16.98 -25.90 -24.46
C PHE A 16 17.92 -24.71 -24.63
N GLY A 17 17.61 -23.86 -25.62
CA GLY A 17 18.19 -22.54 -25.74
C GLY A 17 17.75 -21.63 -24.57
N ASN A 18 18.43 -20.49 -24.41
CA ASN A 18 17.98 -19.44 -23.51
C ASN A 18 16.49 -19.14 -23.79
N SER A 19 15.65 -19.23 -22.76
CA SER A 19 14.22 -18.92 -22.84
C SER A 19 13.96 -17.62 -22.10
N VAL A 20 12.97 -16.84 -22.54
CA VAL A 20 12.52 -15.72 -21.72
C VAL A 20 11.80 -16.29 -20.50
N VAL A 21 12.29 -15.94 -19.32
CA VAL A 21 11.61 -16.21 -18.06
C VAL A 21 10.81 -14.97 -17.67
N GLU A 22 9.56 -15.18 -17.29
CA GLU A 22 8.69 -14.11 -16.79
C GLU A 22 9.28 -13.52 -15.50
N VAL A 23 9.44 -12.21 -15.46
CA VAL A 23 9.84 -11.50 -14.24
C VAL A 23 8.69 -11.49 -13.22
N ALA A 24 9.02 -11.38 -11.94
CA ALA A 24 8.01 -11.15 -10.92
C ALA A 24 7.25 -9.85 -11.20
N THR A 25 5.94 -9.84 -10.99
CA THR A 25 5.06 -8.73 -11.39
C THR A 25 4.52 -7.91 -10.22
N ALA A 26 4.54 -8.47 -9.01
CA ALA A 26 3.93 -7.87 -7.82
C ALA A 26 4.81 -8.02 -6.56
N ILE A 27 5.99 -7.40 -6.58
CA ILE A 27 6.88 -7.26 -5.41
C ILE A 27 6.88 -5.78 -5.01
N PRO A 28 6.08 -5.36 -4.02
CA PRO A 28 6.11 -3.98 -3.54
C PRO A 28 7.34 -3.69 -2.69
N VAL A 29 7.80 -2.44 -2.73
CA VAL A 29 8.62 -1.86 -1.67
C VAL A 29 7.78 -0.86 -0.87
N PHE A 30 7.80 -1.03 0.45
CA PHE A 30 7.20 -0.12 1.40
C PHE A 30 8.29 0.73 2.06
N ILE A 31 8.12 2.04 1.99
CA ILE A 31 9.05 3.02 2.54
C ILE A 31 8.39 3.71 3.74
N GLY A 32 9.06 3.74 4.88
CA GLY A 32 8.50 4.35 6.10
C GLY A 32 9.32 4.07 7.35
N HIS A 33 8.77 4.44 8.51
CA HIS A 33 9.41 4.27 9.81
C HIS A 33 9.09 2.91 10.43
N THR A 34 10.06 2.34 11.11
CA THR A 34 9.95 1.03 11.78
C THR A 34 10.28 1.16 13.27
N GLU A 35 10.06 0.12 14.07
CA GLU A 35 10.47 0.18 15.49
C GLU A 35 12.00 0.16 15.61
N PHE A 36 12.62 -0.74 14.85
CA PHE A 36 14.05 -0.83 14.64
C PHE A 36 14.30 -1.32 13.21
N ALA A 37 15.57 -1.48 12.80
CA ALA A 37 15.93 -2.06 11.51
C ALA A 37 17.22 -2.86 11.64
N LEU A 38 17.12 -4.15 11.99
CA LEU A 38 18.27 -4.98 12.38
C LEU A 38 18.16 -6.42 11.86
N ASP A 39 19.25 -6.96 11.33
CA ASP A 39 19.44 -8.40 11.11
C ASP A 39 20.64 -8.89 11.94
N ARG A 40 20.37 -9.68 12.99
CA ARG A 40 21.40 -10.24 13.89
C ARG A 40 22.40 -9.18 14.37
N GLY A 41 21.90 -8.00 14.74
CA GLY A 41 22.68 -6.86 15.23
C GLY A 41 23.29 -5.98 14.13
N LYS A 42 23.13 -6.31 12.84
CA LYS A 42 23.57 -5.46 11.72
C LYS A 42 22.44 -4.52 11.31
N SER A 43 22.75 -3.23 11.16
CA SER A 43 21.78 -2.23 10.72
C SER A 43 21.29 -2.48 9.29
N LEU A 44 19.96 -2.49 9.17
CA LEU A 44 19.18 -2.48 7.92
C LEU A 44 18.65 -1.08 7.58
N ALA A 45 18.93 -0.06 8.40
CA ALA A 45 18.44 1.30 8.17
C ALA A 45 18.88 1.82 6.79
N GLY A 46 17.93 2.33 6.02
CA GLY A 46 18.13 2.82 4.67
C GLY A 46 18.60 1.75 3.68
N LYS A 47 18.43 0.45 3.97
CA LYS A 47 18.71 -0.66 3.05
C LYS A 47 17.41 -1.37 2.72
N PRO A 48 17.04 -1.50 1.44
CA PRO A 48 15.91 -2.32 1.04
C PRO A 48 16.14 -3.76 1.50
N TRP A 49 15.20 -4.32 2.24
CA TRP A 49 15.30 -5.67 2.77
C TRP A 49 14.04 -6.46 2.47
N ALA A 50 14.21 -7.64 1.86
CA ALA A 50 13.11 -8.49 1.48
C ALA A 50 12.55 -9.25 2.70
N ILE A 51 11.23 -9.29 2.79
CA ILE A 51 10.48 -10.13 3.72
C ILE A 51 9.38 -10.88 2.95
N SER A 52 8.92 -11.99 3.50
CA SER A 52 7.86 -12.83 2.92
C SER A 52 6.70 -13.06 3.89
N SER A 53 6.80 -12.57 5.13
CA SER A 53 5.74 -12.72 6.13
C SER A 53 5.77 -11.61 7.17
N LEU A 54 4.66 -11.46 7.91
CA LEU A 54 4.59 -10.55 9.06
C LEU A 54 5.54 -10.99 10.20
N ALA A 55 5.82 -12.28 10.34
CA ALA A 55 6.76 -12.77 11.34
C ALA A 55 8.20 -12.31 11.06
N GLU A 56 8.60 -12.33 9.78
CA GLU A 56 9.87 -11.74 9.36
C GLU A 56 9.88 -10.22 9.54
N TYR A 57 8.77 -9.53 9.30
CA TYR A 57 8.66 -8.11 9.63
C TYR A 57 8.95 -7.87 11.11
N HIS A 58 8.29 -8.59 12.02
CA HIS A 58 8.53 -8.46 13.47
C HIS A 58 9.98 -8.76 13.84
N GLN A 59 10.60 -9.76 13.21
CA GLN A 59 11.99 -10.11 13.44
C GLN A 59 12.97 -8.99 13.05
N TYR A 60 12.76 -8.34 11.91
CA TYR A 60 13.72 -7.37 11.34
C TYR A 60 13.40 -5.91 11.67
N PHE A 61 12.13 -5.60 11.89
CA PHE A 61 11.59 -4.24 11.97
C PHE A 61 10.73 -3.95 13.21
N GLY A 62 10.45 -4.97 14.01
CA GLY A 62 9.67 -4.86 15.24
C GLY A 62 8.18 -4.70 15.02
N SER A 63 7.50 -4.15 16.02
CA SER A 63 6.04 -4.05 16.14
C SER A 63 5.51 -2.67 15.76
N GLY A 64 4.21 -2.44 15.99
CA GLY A 64 3.59 -1.14 15.77
C GLY A 64 3.99 -0.09 16.81
N PRO A 65 3.91 1.20 16.47
CA PRO A 65 4.27 2.28 17.39
C PRO A 65 3.32 2.36 18.58
N ALA A 66 3.84 2.85 19.71
CA ALA A 66 3.05 3.13 20.90
C ALA A 66 2.28 4.46 20.73
N VAL A 67 1.13 4.40 20.07
CA VAL A 67 0.33 5.59 19.76
C VAL A 67 -0.15 6.34 21.01
N LYS A 68 -0.13 7.68 20.94
CA LYS A 68 -0.58 8.56 22.03
C LYS A 68 -1.65 9.53 21.56
N PHE A 69 -2.68 9.67 22.38
CA PHE A 69 -3.84 10.50 22.13
C PHE A 69 -4.06 11.47 23.28
N GLU A 70 -4.43 12.71 22.94
CA GLU A 70 -5.00 13.64 23.90
C GLU A 70 -6.53 13.47 23.96
N LEU A 71 -7.10 13.55 25.16
CA LEU A 71 -8.54 13.58 25.40
C LEU A 71 -8.95 15.00 25.76
N LYS A 72 -9.81 15.62 24.95
CA LYS A 72 -10.31 16.99 25.17
C LYS A 72 -11.79 17.05 24.80
N THR A 73 -12.42 18.20 25.04
CA THR A 73 -13.76 18.41 24.50
C THR A 73 -13.72 18.41 22.97
N ARG A 74 -14.82 17.97 22.35
CA ARG A 74 -14.98 17.96 20.89
C ARG A 74 -14.76 19.35 20.29
N GLU A 75 -15.22 20.39 21.00
CA GLU A 75 -15.09 21.79 20.61
C GLU A 75 -13.63 22.25 20.62
N GLU A 76 -12.86 21.95 21.67
CA GLU A 76 -11.42 22.28 21.74
C GLU A 76 -10.62 21.59 20.64
N LEU A 77 -11.05 20.39 20.24
CA LEU A 77 -10.43 19.69 19.12
C LEU A 77 -10.93 20.23 17.77
N GLY A 78 -12.11 20.82 17.67
CA GLY A 78 -12.76 21.07 16.37
C GLY A 78 -13.04 19.75 15.63
N SER A 79 -13.33 18.68 16.38
CA SER A 79 -13.70 17.38 15.81
C SER A 79 -15.16 17.36 15.42
N THR A 80 -15.50 16.68 14.32
CA THR A 80 -16.90 16.39 13.96
C THR A 80 -17.48 15.26 14.79
N ASP A 81 -16.62 14.31 15.18
CA ASP A 81 -16.97 13.11 15.92
C ASP A 81 -16.81 13.34 17.43
N SER A 82 -17.66 12.68 18.21
CA SER A 82 -17.53 12.56 19.66
C SER A 82 -17.28 11.11 20.04
N ALA A 83 -16.35 10.90 20.99
CA ALA A 83 -16.12 9.61 21.64
C ALA A 83 -17.25 9.28 22.63
N PHE A 84 -17.64 10.26 23.45
CA PHE A 84 -18.71 10.14 24.44
C PHE A 84 -19.18 11.52 24.91
N THR A 85 -20.37 11.56 25.52
CA THR A 85 -20.93 12.76 26.17
C THR A 85 -20.99 12.54 27.68
N LEU A 86 -20.46 13.48 28.46
CA LEU A 86 -20.63 13.53 29.91
C LEU A 86 -21.38 14.81 30.28
N GLY A 87 -22.56 14.65 30.87
CA GLY A 87 -23.47 15.77 31.10
C GLY A 87 -23.98 16.35 29.77
N LYS A 88 -23.51 17.56 29.41
CA LYS A 88 -23.82 18.23 28.14
C LYS A 88 -22.58 18.55 27.31
N VAL A 89 -21.44 17.94 27.68
CA VAL A 89 -20.15 18.20 27.04
C VAL A 89 -19.74 16.94 26.28
N ASP A 90 -19.46 17.13 25.00
CA ASP A 90 -18.94 16.08 24.12
C ASP A 90 -17.42 16.05 24.22
N TYR A 91 -16.86 14.87 24.39
CA TYR A 91 -15.43 14.62 24.40
C TYR A 91 -15.02 13.82 23.18
N ALA A 92 -13.78 13.99 22.74
CA ALA A 92 -13.17 13.23 21.67
C ALA A 92 -11.68 13.05 21.93
N THR A 93 -11.07 12.07 21.27
CA THR A 93 -9.61 11.90 21.30
C THR A 93 -9.00 12.48 20.03
N ARG A 94 -7.74 12.89 20.11
CA ARG A 94 -6.92 13.26 18.95
C ARG A 94 -5.55 12.65 19.11
N GLN A 95 -5.09 11.96 18.07
CA GLN A 95 -3.70 11.49 18.06
C GLN A 95 -2.76 12.69 18.06
N LEU A 96 -1.76 12.67 18.94
CA LEU A 96 -0.70 13.67 18.90
C LEU A 96 0.09 13.55 17.58
N ALA A 97 0.74 14.63 17.16
CA ALA A 97 1.55 14.63 15.94
C ALA A 97 2.97 14.13 16.21
N GLY A 98 3.67 13.73 15.14
CA GLY A 98 5.09 13.38 15.18
C GLY A 98 5.43 12.24 16.14
N VAL A 99 6.66 12.29 16.65
CA VAL A 99 7.21 11.32 17.62
C VAL A 99 6.35 11.21 18.88
N GLU A 100 5.83 12.33 19.41
CA GLU A 100 5.03 12.34 20.64
C GLU A 100 3.75 11.49 20.51
N GLY A 101 3.15 11.47 19.32
CA GLY A 101 1.96 10.70 19.02
C GLY A 101 2.19 9.26 18.59
N GLY A 102 3.44 8.87 18.35
CA GLY A 102 3.77 7.59 17.71
C GLY A 102 3.03 7.41 16.37
N ARG A 103 2.86 8.50 15.61
CA ARG A 103 2.02 8.50 14.41
C ARG A 103 2.83 8.02 13.21
N TYR A 104 2.81 6.71 12.99
CA TYR A 104 3.45 6.03 11.85
C TYR A 104 2.50 4.96 11.29
N LEU A 105 2.44 4.83 9.97
CA LEU A 105 1.49 3.96 9.27
C LEU A 105 2.11 2.67 8.73
N LEU A 106 3.43 2.64 8.49
CA LEU A 106 4.10 1.51 7.82
C LEU A 106 3.74 0.14 8.43
N TYR A 107 3.77 -0.01 9.75
CA TYR A 107 3.42 -1.28 10.40
C TYR A 107 1.98 -1.74 10.09
N PHE A 108 1.02 -0.82 10.20
CA PHE A 108 -0.39 -1.11 9.95
C PHE A 108 -0.64 -1.38 8.46
N ALA A 109 0.04 -0.64 7.58
CA ALA A 109 0.06 -0.86 6.14
C ALA A 109 0.56 -2.27 5.78
N ILE A 110 1.66 -2.74 6.39
CA ILE A 110 2.18 -4.09 6.15
C ILE A 110 1.21 -5.18 6.61
N ARG A 111 0.55 -4.98 7.77
CA ARG A 111 -0.51 -5.90 8.21
C ARG A 111 -1.65 -5.95 7.19
N HIS A 112 -2.10 -4.79 6.71
CA HIS A 112 -3.20 -4.69 5.76
C HIS A 112 -2.84 -5.30 4.39
N PHE A 113 -1.59 -5.14 3.95
CA PHE A 113 -1.02 -5.79 2.77
C PHE A 113 -1.13 -7.32 2.85
N PHE A 114 -0.60 -7.94 3.91
CA PHE A 114 -0.65 -9.39 4.07
C PHE A 114 -2.09 -9.92 4.19
N MET A 115 -3.00 -9.18 4.84
CA MET A 115 -4.43 -9.55 4.91
C MET A 115 -5.14 -9.57 3.55
N ASN A 116 -4.65 -8.80 2.57
CA ASN A 116 -5.21 -8.69 1.23
C ASN A 116 -4.53 -9.60 0.20
N GLY A 117 -3.70 -10.55 0.65
CA GLY A 117 -3.00 -11.50 -0.22
C GLY A 117 -1.59 -11.07 -0.59
N GLY A 118 -0.99 -10.19 0.22
CA GLY A 118 0.42 -9.84 0.10
C GLY A 118 1.36 -11.04 0.21
N GLY A 119 2.45 -10.99 -0.56
CA GLY A 119 3.50 -12.00 -0.60
C GLY A 119 4.86 -11.38 -0.26
N ARG A 120 5.90 -11.77 -1.02
CA ARG A 120 7.23 -11.16 -0.88
C ARG A 120 7.17 -9.66 -1.15
N CYS A 121 7.72 -8.86 -0.25
CA CYS A 121 7.87 -7.42 -0.37
C CYS A 121 9.20 -6.95 0.19
N TYR A 122 9.58 -5.72 -0.13
CA TYR A 122 10.74 -5.05 0.45
C TYR A 122 10.29 -4.01 1.47
N ILE A 123 11.04 -3.89 2.55
CA ILE A 123 10.93 -2.79 3.49
C ILE A 123 12.17 -1.90 3.33
N LEU A 124 11.95 -0.61 3.15
CA LEU A 124 12.98 0.42 3.24
C LEU A 124 12.69 1.27 4.48
N SER A 125 13.32 0.89 5.59
CA SER A 125 13.22 1.66 6.84
C SER A 125 14.00 2.97 6.70
N VAL A 126 13.31 4.11 6.82
CA VAL A 126 13.90 5.45 6.68
C VAL A 126 14.14 6.16 8.00
N GLY A 127 13.71 5.57 9.11
CA GLY A 127 13.85 6.08 10.47
C GLY A 127 13.18 5.14 11.47
N ASP A 128 13.31 5.47 12.76
CA ASP A 128 12.64 4.75 13.84
C ASP A 128 11.50 5.57 14.45
N TYR A 129 10.74 4.98 15.38
CA TYR A 129 9.63 5.68 16.07
C TYR A 129 10.09 6.80 17.02
N GLY A 130 11.39 7.06 17.14
CA GLY A 130 11.96 8.20 17.86
C GLY A 130 12.30 9.39 16.96
N THR A 131 12.03 9.30 15.65
CA THR A 131 12.32 10.38 14.68
C THR A 131 11.10 10.80 13.88
N ASP A 132 10.93 12.10 13.66
CA ASP A 132 9.86 12.62 12.80
C ASP A 132 10.07 12.20 11.34
N ILE A 133 8.96 12.11 10.60
CA ILE A 133 8.97 11.77 9.18
C ILE A 133 9.60 12.91 8.39
N ASP A 134 10.66 12.62 7.65
CA ASP A 134 11.34 13.58 6.78
C ASP A 134 11.09 13.25 5.30
N GLY A 135 10.14 13.97 4.70
CA GLY A 135 9.81 13.83 3.28
C GLY A 135 10.96 14.19 2.33
N GLY A 136 11.82 15.14 2.73
CA GLY A 136 13.02 15.50 1.98
C GLY A 136 14.00 14.35 1.93
N LYS A 137 14.32 13.76 3.09
CA LYS A 137 15.18 12.57 3.19
C LYS A 137 14.66 11.40 2.35
N ILE A 138 13.35 11.15 2.36
CA ILE A 138 12.74 10.07 1.57
C ILE A 138 13.06 10.24 0.07
N VAL A 139 12.84 11.43 -0.48
CA VAL A 139 13.03 11.71 -1.91
C VAL A 139 14.51 11.86 -2.29
N GLU A 140 15.25 12.62 -1.51
CA GLU A 140 16.61 13.04 -1.86
C GLU A 140 17.65 11.95 -1.59
N ASN A 141 17.40 11.04 -0.64
CA ASN A 141 18.40 10.07 -0.19
C ASN A 141 17.91 8.62 -0.26
N GLU A 142 16.67 8.32 0.13
CA GLU A 142 16.25 6.94 0.38
C GLU A 142 15.72 6.25 -0.89
N ILE A 143 14.82 6.89 -1.64
CA ILE A 143 14.25 6.32 -2.88
C ILE A 143 15.33 5.99 -3.92
N ILE A 144 16.38 6.81 -4.02
CA ILE A 144 17.49 6.60 -4.97
C ILE A 144 18.21 5.26 -4.70
N LYS A 145 18.21 4.77 -3.45
CA LYS A 145 18.84 3.48 -3.12
C LYS A 145 18.14 2.30 -3.80
N LEU A 146 16.86 2.45 -4.16
CA LEU A 146 16.10 1.44 -4.89
C LEU A 146 16.51 1.29 -6.35
N GLU A 147 17.33 2.19 -6.91
CA GLU A 147 17.85 2.05 -8.28
C GLU A 147 18.78 0.84 -8.44
N LYS A 148 19.39 0.40 -7.33
CA LYS A 148 20.23 -0.80 -7.30
C LYS A 148 19.43 -2.08 -7.14
N GLU A 149 18.16 -1.98 -6.76
CA GLU A 149 17.27 -3.11 -6.55
C GLU A 149 16.31 -3.25 -7.72
N GLN A 150 16.44 -4.34 -8.48
CA GLN A 150 15.67 -4.55 -9.71
C GLN A 150 14.34 -5.30 -9.47
N GLU A 151 14.23 -6.06 -8.37
CA GLU A 151 13.03 -6.84 -8.05
C GLU A 151 11.76 -6.02 -7.75
N PRO A 152 11.82 -4.86 -7.07
CA PRO A 152 10.61 -4.10 -6.77
C PRO A 152 9.86 -3.65 -8.03
N THR A 153 8.57 -3.96 -8.09
CA THR A 153 7.66 -3.59 -9.20
C THR A 153 6.59 -2.59 -8.78
N MET A 154 6.45 -2.32 -7.48
CA MET A 154 5.53 -1.32 -6.93
C MET A 154 6.23 -0.53 -5.84
N VAL A 155 6.00 0.78 -5.78
CA VAL A 155 6.59 1.67 -4.76
C VAL A 155 5.48 2.36 -3.97
N LEU A 156 5.54 2.24 -2.64
CA LEU A 156 4.56 2.78 -1.71
C LEU A 156 5.26 3.52 -0.56
N VAL A 157 4.70 4.66 -0.15
CA VAL A 157 5.16 5.42 1.02
C VAL A 157 3.96 5.73 1.92
N PRO A 158 3.46 4.75 2.71
CA PRO A 158 2.25 4.94 3.51
C PRO A 158 2.35 6.12 4.48
N ASP A 159 3.54 6.38 5.02
CA ASP A 159 3.78 7.48 5.96
C ASP A 159 3.70 8.87 5.29
N ALA A 160 3.75 8.97 3.95
CA ALA A 160 3.77 10.26 3.26
C ALA A 160 2.52 11.10 3.54
N VAL A 161 1.36 10.46 3.74
CA VAL A 161 0.10 11.17 4.00
C VAL A 161 -0.02 11.72 5.43
N LEU A 162 0.96 11.43 6.29
CA LEU A 162 1.06 12.01 7.64
C LEU A 162 1.80 13.36 7.65
N LEU A 163 2.54 13.66 6.58
CA LEU A 163 3.19 14.96 6.39
C LEU A 163 2.15 16.04 6.08
N ASP A 164 2.56 17.30 6.15
CA ASP A 164 1.74 18.37 5.57
C ASP A 164 1.52 18.17 4.06
N GLU A 165 0.50 18.82 3.51
CA GLU A 165 0.08 18.65 2.12
C GLU A 165 1.23 18.87 1.12
N ALA A 166 2.06 19.89 1.32
CA ALA A 166 3.13 20.23 0.40
C ALA A 166 4.28 19.20 0.46
N GLN A 167 4.64 18.75 1.65
CA GLN A 167 5.65 17.69 1.82
C GLN A 167 5.13 16.33 1.33
N CYS A 168 3.86 16.00 1.56
CA CYS A 168 3.22 14.80 1.00
C CYS A 168 3.30 14.81 -0.53
N ALA A 169 2.92 15.92 -1.16
CA ALA A 169 3.01 16.09 -2.60
C ALA A 169 4.46 15.96 -3.11
N LYS A 170 5.44 16.56 -2.41
CA LYS A 170 6.86 16.43 -2.76
C LYS A 170 7.30 14.97 -2.79
N VAL A 171 6.90 14.17 -1.79
CA VAL A 171 7.18 12.74 -1.75
C VAL A 171 6.53 12.00 -2.92
N GLN A 172 5.25 12.25 -3.17
CA GLN A 172 4.51 11.58 -4.24
C GLN A 172 5.08 11.90 -5.64
N VAL A 173 5.44 13.16 -5.89
CA VAL A 173 6.12 13.57 -7.13
C VAL A 173 7.46 12.86 -7.27
N GLY A 174 8.29 12.84 -6.22
CA GLY A 174 9.59 12.16 -6.26
C GLY A 174 9.48 10.65 -6.52
N VAL A 175 8.47 9.99 -5.94
CA VAL A 175 8.19 8.57 -6.21
C VAL A 175 7.74 8.36 -7.65
N LEU A 176 6.90 9.24 -8.20
CA LEU A 176 6.44 9.16 -9.59
C LEU A 176 7.61 9.33 -10.57
N GLU A 177 8.49 10.31 -10.32
CA GLU A 177 9.70 10.54 -11.10
C GLU A 177 10.64 9.34 -11.06
N HIS A 178 10.83 8.73 -9.88
CA HIS A 178 11.60 7.49 -9.75
C HIS A 178 11.03 6.35 -10.59
N CYS A 179 9.70 6.14 -10.53
CA CYS A 179 9.03 5.09 -11.31
C CYS A 179 9.13 5.37 -12.82
N GLY A 180 8.96 6.63 -13.23
CA GLY A 180 9.12 7.06 -14.62
C GLY A 180 10.54 6.95 -15.15
N LYS A 181 11.56 7.13 -14.30
CA LYS A 181 12.98 6.96 -14.63
C LYS A 181 13.33 5.48 -14.82
N LEU A 182 12.95 4.61 -13.89
CA LEU A 182 13.30 3.20 -13.94
C LEU A 182 12.43 2.39 -14.90
N ARG A 183 11.17 2.81 -15.10
CA ARG A 183 10.18 2.21 -16.01
C ARG A 183 9.84 0.74 -15.77
N ASN A 184 10.38 0.13 -14.72
CA ASN A 184 10.13 -1.27 -14.35
C ASN A 184 9.23 -1.42 -13.11
N ARG A 185 8.68 -0.31 -12.61
CA ARG A 185 7.82 -0.27 -11.42
C ARG A 185 6.81 0.86 -11.48
N VAL A 186 5.73 0.71 -10.72
CA VAL A 186 4.65 1.71 -10.62
C VAL A 186 4.52 2.25 -9.21
N ALA A 187 4.09 3.50 -9.08
CA ALA A 187 3.76 4.12 -7.81
C ALA A 187 2.29 3.87 -7.46
N ILE A 188 2.01 3.52 -6.20
CA ILE A 188 0.64 3.44 -5.66
C ILE A 188 0.49 4.52 -4.60
N PHE A 189 -0.41 5.46 -4.85
CA PHE A 189 -0.63 6.65 -4.04
C PHE A 189 -1.95 6.62 -3.28
N ASP A 190 -1.89 7.22 -2.11
CA ASP A 190 -3.05 7.58 -1.30
C ASP A 190 -3.29 9.08 -1.40
N ILE A 191 -4.55 9.49 -1.38
CA ILE A 191 -4.88 10.91 -1.35
C ILE A 191 -4.65 11.45 0.07
N TRP A 192 -3.83 12.50 0.19
CA TRP A 192 -3.61 13.21 1.43
C TRP A 192 -4.96 13.70 2.01
N ASN A 193 -5.16 13.61 3.32
CA ASN A 193 -6.43 14.00 3.97
C ASN A 193 -7.69 13.23 3.51
N GLY A 194 -7.54 12.13 2.75
CA GLY A 194 -8.67 11.30 2.29
C GLY A 194 -9.45 10.58 3.39
N GLY A 195 -9.03 10.69 4.66
CA GLY A 195 -9.70 10.12 5.84
C GLY A 195 -10.60 11.09 6.62
N ASN A 196 -10.54 12.41 6.38
CA ASN A 196 -11.15 13.42 7.24
C ASN A 196 -12.43 14.04 6.66
N GLY A 197 -13.37 13.21 6.18
CA GLY A 197 -14.68 13.68 5.72
C GLY A 197 -14.63 14.66 4.54
N ASP A 198 -13.57 14.59 3.73
CA ASP A 198 -13.18 15.47 2.62
C ASP A 198 -14.35 16.05 1.81
N PRO A 199 -14.84 17.26 2.18
CA PRO A 199 -16.03 17.84 1.58
C PRO A 199 -15.79 18.14 0.10
N ARG A 200 -16.65 17.59 -0.77
CA ARG A 200 -16.58 17.76 -2.23
C ARG A 200 -15.26 17.29 -2.87
N HIS A 201 -14.55 16.37 -2.22
CA HIS A 201 -13.30 15.81 -2.76
C HIS A 201 -12.18 16.85 -2.97
N ALA A 202 -12.11 17.91 -2.15
CA ALA A 202 -11.10 18.96 -2.28
C ALA A 202 -9.66 18.40 -2.22
N SER A 203 -9.45 17.35 -1.43
CA SER A 203 -8.14 16.69 -1.35
C SER A 203 -7.71 16.02 -2.67
N VAL A 204 -8.67 15.56 -3.47
CA VAL A 204 -8.41 14.99 -4.80
C VAL A 204 -7.93 16.08 -5.76
N ASP A 205 -8.57 17.26 -5.73
CA ASP A 205 -8.19 18.38 -6.60
C ASP A 205 -6.79 18.93 -6.24
N ALA A 206 -6.49 18.99 -4.93
CA ALA A 206 -5.16 19.32 -4.44
C ALA A 206 -4.09 18.34 -4.94
N PHE A 207 -4.33 17.04 -4.79
CA PHE A 207 -3.44 15.99 -5.30
C PHE A 207 -3.22 16.12 -6.81
N ARG A 208 -4.31 16.28 -7.59
CA ARG A 208 -4.24 16.45 -9.04
C ARG A 208 -3.40 17.67 -9.43
N THR A 209 -3.53 18.77 -8.70
CA THR A 209 -2.74 19.98 -8.96
C THR A 209 -1.26 19.72 -8.70
N ALA A 210 -0.94 19.03 -7.60
CA ALA A 210 0.43 18.88 -7.11
C ALA A 210 1.25 17.78 -7.80
N ILE A 211 0.64 16.66 -8.23
CA ILE A 211 1.37 15.47 -8.75
C ILE A 211 2.12 15.69 -10.08
N GLY A 212 1.96 16.84 -10.73
CA GLY A 212 2.64 17.17 -11.99
C GLY A 212 1.99 16.53 -13.22
N ARG A 213 2.73 16.41 -14.33
CA ARG A 213 2.23 15.89 -15.63
C ARG A 213 3.11 14.81 -16.26
N ASN A 214 4.28 14.54 -15.67
CA ASN A 214 5.25 13.61 -16.22
C ASN A 214 4.98 12.21 -15.68
N SER A 215 5.18 11.18 -16.51
CA SER A 215 5.14 9.78 -16.11
C SER A 215 3.84 9.32 -15.43
N LEU A 216 2.71 9.99 -15.73
CA LEU A 216 1.40 9.69 -15.14
C LEU A 216 0.95 8.24 -15.38
N ASP A 217 1.45 7.63 -16.44
CA ASP A 217 1.27 6.24 -16.80
C ASP A 217 1.92 5.26 -15.81
N PHE A 218 2.87 5.71 -14.99
CA PHE A 218 3.51 4.93 -13.93
C PHE A 218 2.95 5.20 -12.54
N GLY A 219 1.93 6.05 -12.41
CA GLY A 219 1.27 6.35 -11.15
C GLY A 219 -0.15 5.82 -11.09
N VAL A 220 -0.59 5.40 -9.90
CA VAL A 220 -1.96 4.97 -9.63
C VAL A 220 -2.39 5.55 -8.29
N ALA A 221 -3.57 6.16 -8.20
CA ALA A 221 -4.08 6.71 -6.96
C ALA A 221 -5.42 6.06 -6.57
N TYR A 222 -5.62 5.87 -5.26
CA TYR A 222 -6.82 5.27 -4.68
C TYR A 222 -7.44 6.19 -3.63
N TYR A 223 -8.77 6.26 -3.63
CA TYR A 223 -9.56 7.10 -2.74
C TYR A 223 -10.91 6.44 -2.41
N PRO A 224 -11.45 6.58 -1.19
CA PRO A 224 -10.90 7.31 -0.05
C PRO A 224 -10.09 6.40 0.88
N TRP A 225 -9.76 6.88 2.08
CA TRP A 225 -9.19 6.02 3.13
C TRP A 225 -10.23 5.01 3.62
N LEU A 226 -9.78 4.04 4.40
CA LEU A 226 -10.55 2.88 4.80
C LEU A 226 -10.66 2.80 6.31
N ASN A 227 -11.88 2.66 6.82
CA ASN A 227 -12.13 2.21 8.19
C ASN A 227 -11.90 0.71 8.25
N THR A 228 -10.82 0.29 8.88
CA THR A 228 -10.41 -1.12 8.96
C THR A 228 -10.83 -1.79 10.26
N SER A 229 -10.64 -3.11 10.34
CA SER A 229 -10.88 -3.91 11.53
C SER A 229 -9.58 -4.62 11.98
N LEU A 230 -8.43 -3.96 11.83
CA LEU A 230 -7.11 -4.53 12.12
C LEU A 230 -6.82 -4.63 13.63
N LEU A 231 -7.38 -3.71 14.39
CA LEU A 231 -7.23 -3.61 15.84
C LEU A 231 -8.61 -3.52 16.49
N ASP A 232 -8.73 -4.07 17.69
CA ASP A 232 -9.88 -3.85 18.55
C ASP A 232 -9.49 -2.95 19.75
N ASP A 233 -10.48 -2.62 20.58
CA ASP A 233 -10.28 -1.80 21.76
C ASP A 233 -9.33 -2.44 22.79
N LYS A 234 -9.07 -3.76 22.71
CA LYS A 234 -8.16 -4.49 23.62
C LYS A 234 -6.71 -4.31 23.23
N ASN A 235 -6.42 -3.78 22.05
CA ASN A 235 -5.07 -3.38 21.65
C ASN A 235 -4.59 -2.10 22.35
N PHE A 236 -5.50 -1.38 23.03
CA PHE A 236 -5.21 -0.10 23.67
C PHE A 236 -5.46 -0.16 25.18
N SER A 237 -4.90 0.79 25.92
CA SER A 237 -5.16 0.98 27.35
C SER A 237 -4.97 2.45 27.73
N PHE A 238 -5.08 2.78 29.02
CA PHE A 238 -4.79 4.11 29.55
C PHE A 238 -3.38 4.60 29.20
N ASP A 239 -2.43 3.71 28.87
CA ASP A 239 -1.11 4.11 28.39
C ASP A 239 -1.17 4.86 27.05
N ASN A 240 -2.21 4.68 26.25
CA ASN A 240 -2.39 5.39 24.98
C ASN A 240 -2.96 6.80 25.16
N VAL A 241 -3.33 7.19 26.39
CA VAL A 241 -3.84 8.52 26.70
C VAL A 241 -2.71 9.36 27.30
N ALA A 242 -2.36 10.46 26.63
CA ALA A 242 -1.27 11.34 27.04
C ALA A 242 -1.61 12.09 28.33
N ASN A 243 -2.80 12.68 28.39
CA ASN A 243 -3.31 13.42 29.54
C ASN A 243 -4.19 12.53 30.44
N LYS A 244 -3.58 11.50 31.05
CA LYS A 244 -4.28 10.52 31.89
C LYS A 244 -5.06 11.15 33.04
N ASP A 245 -4.59 12.27 33.58
CA ASP A 245 -5.27 13.00 34.66
C ASP A 245 -6.63 13.54 34.22
N ALA A 246 -6.76 14.00 32.96
CA ALA A 246 -8.03 14.45 32.42
C ALA A 246 -9.03 13.28 32.32
N LEU A 247 -8.57 12.13 31.82
CA LEU A 247 -9.39 10.91 31.80
C LEU A 247 -9.77 10.46 33.24
N ALA A 248 -8.83 10.51 34.18
CA ALA A 248 -9.07 10.16 35.58
C ALA A 248 -10.16 11.04 36.20
N ALA A 249 -10.11 12.35 35.95
CA ALA A 249 -11.12 13.29 36.42
C ALA A 249 -12.50 12.98 35.84
N LEU A 250 -12.59 12.66 34.54
CA LEU A 250 -13.86 12.31 33.91
C LEU A 250 -14.44 11.00 34.45
N ILE A 251 -13.60 9.98 34.65
CA ILE A 251 -14.02 8.72 35.27
C ILE A 251 -14.45 8.95 36.73
N LYS A 252 -13.75 9.81 37.46
CA LYS A 252 -14.09 10.18 38.84
C LYS A 252 -15.51 10.77 38.91
N THR A 253 -15.83 11.68 37.99
CA THR A 253 -17.16 12.29 37.89
C THR A 253 -18.23 11.29 37.42
N GLU A 254 -17.92 10.45 36.43
CA GLU A 254 -18.83 9.37 35.96
C GLU A 254 -19.23 8.42 37.09
N LEU A 255 -18.28 8.03 37.92
CA LEU A 255 -18.49 7.10 39.02
C LEU A 255 -19.02 7.78 40.29
N GLY A 256 -19.29 9.09 40.26
CA GLY A 256 -19.84 9.84 41.40
C GLY A 256 -18.89 9.95 42.59
N LEU A 257 -17.58 9.86 42.36
CA LEU A 257 -16.56 9.85 43.43
C LEU A 257 -16.20 11.26 43.95
N ASP A 258 -16.91 12.29 43.48
CA ASP A 258 -16.75 13.69 43.88
C ASP A 258 -17.53 14.05 45.16
N ALA A 259 -18.57 13.28 45.50
CA ALA A 259 -19.34 13.46 46.72
C ALA A 259 -18.76 12.66 47.89
N GLU A 260 -18.97 13.12 49.13
CA GLU A 260 -18.64 12.34 50.32
C GLU A 260 -19.57 11.13 50.45
N ALA A 261 -19.00 9.94 50.61
CA ALA A 261 -19.78 8.73 50.85
C ALA A 261 -20.54 8.77 52.18
N THR A 262 -21.79 8.32 52.13
CA THR A 262 -22.76 8.40 53.24
C THR A 262 -22.60 7.32 54.30
N ASP A 263 -21.92 6.20 53.99
CA ASP A 263 -21.62 5.12 54.94
C ASP A 263 -20.23 4.49 54.73
N ASP A 264 -19.77 3.73 55.74
CA ASP A 264 -18.43 3.16 55.80
C ASP A 264 -18.14 2.16 54.67
N LYS A 265 -19.16 1.44 54.18
CA LYS A 265 -18.99 0.49 53.07
C LYS A 265 -18.75 1.25 51.77
N HIS A 266 -19.53 2.30 51.52
CA HIS A 266 -19.32 3.15 50.34
C HIS A 266 -18.01 3.93 50.43
N LYS A 267 -17.59 4.39 51.62
CA LYS A 267 -16.26 5.00 51.82
C LYS A 267 -15.12 4.05 51.45
N ALA A 268 -15.20 2.79 51.88
CA ALA A 268 -14.18 1.79 51.56
C ALA A 268 -14.09 1.53 50.04
N VAL A 269 -15.23 1.40 49.36
CA VAL A 269 -15.28 1.24 47.90
C VAL A 269 -14.75 2.49 47.18
N GLN A 270 -15.17 3.68 47.61
CA GLN A 270 -14.69 4.95 47.03
C GLN A 270 -13.17 5.08 47.17
N ALA A 271 -12.60 4.73 48.33
CA ALA A 271 -11.15 4.74 48.55
C ALA A 271 -10.41 3.76 47.62
N GLN A 272 -10.96 2.56 47.38
CA GLN A 272 -10.40 1.60 46.44
C GLN A 272 -10.42 2.12 44.99
N LEU A 273 -11.52 2.76 44.57
CA LEU A 273 -11.65 3.34 43.23
C LEU A 273 -10.72 4.55 43.03
N LEU A 274 -10.59 5.42 44.02
CA LEU A 274 -9.64 6.53 43.97
C LEU A 274 -8.18 6.03 43.91
N THR A 275 -7.87 4.94 44.63
CA THR A 275 -6.56 4.27 44.53
C THR A 275 -6.32 3.71 43.13
N LEU A 276 -7.34 3.10 42.51
CA LEU A 276 -7.27 2.60 41.14
C LEU A 276 -6.99 3.74 40.14
N LEU A 277 -7.68 4.87 40.26
CA LEU A 277 -7.43 6.04 39.41
C LEU A 277 -6.02 6.62 39.62
N GLY A 278 -5.52 6.65 40.86
CA GLY A 278 -4.14 7.04 41.14
C GLY A 278 -3.11 6.09 40.51
N LYS A 279 -3.40 4.79 40.44
CA LYS A 279 -2.55 3.84 39.70
C LYS A 279 -2.58 4.08 38.20
N MET A 280 -3.72 4.47 37.64
CA MET A 280 -3.85 4.79 36.21
C MET A 280 -2.96 5.97 35.80
N THR A 281 -2.91 7.04 36.60
CA THR A 281 -2.15 8.27 36.30
C THR A 281 -0.69 8.22 36.73
N ARG A 282 -0.29 7.16 37.45
CA ARG A 282 1.07 6.91 37.91
C ARG A 282 2.10 7.02 36.78
N ASP A 283 3.24 7.65 37.07
CA ASP A 283 4.44 7.51 36.24
C ASP A 283 5.09 6.16 36.54
N TRP A 284 4.73 5.15 35.75
CA TRP A 284 5.21 3.78 35.91
C TRP A 284 6.72 3.62 35.69
N VAL A 285 7.39 4.60 35.04
CA VAL A 285 8.83 4.57 34.78
C VAL A 285 9.56 5.22 35.95
N ALA A 286 9.15 6.42 36.35
CA ALA A 286 9.79 7.12 37.48
C ALA A 286 9.44 6.49 38.83
N GLN A 287 8.28 5.85 38.93
CA GLN A 287 7.78 5.22 40.15
C GLN A 287 7.29 3.80 39.81
N PRO A 288 8.15 2.80 39.62
CA PRO A 288 7.69 1.42 39.41
C PRO A 288 7.14 0.82 40.71
N PRO A 289 6.14 -0.09 40.67
CA PRO A 289 5.75 -0.87 41.85
C PRO A 289 6.94 -1.66 42.39
N ALA A 290 6.90 -2.02 43.68
CA ALA A 290 7.91 -2.89 44.25
C ALA A 290 7.82 -4.28 43.60
N GLY A 291 8.77 -4.61 42.72
CA GLY A 291 8.73 -5.82 41.88
C GLY A 291 9.63 -5.71 40.65
N ASP A 292 9.57 -6.71 39.78
CA ASP A 292 10.27 -6.71 38.49
C ASP A 292 9.40 -6.08 37.35
N GLU A 293 9.91 -6.07 36.12
CA GLU A 293 9.14 -5.55 34.96
C GLU A 293 7.86 -6.35 34.68
N ALA A 294 7.84 -7.65 35.00
CA ALA A 294 6.67 -8.50 34.80
C ALA A 294 5.55 -8.14 35.79
N ASP A 295 5.91 -7.72 37.01
CA ASP A 295 4.99 -7.19 38.00
C ASP A 295 4.32 -5.89 37.53
N VAL A 296 5.09 -4.98 36.90
CA VAL A 296 4.56 -3.73 36.32
C VAL A 296 3.51 -4.02 35.24
N ALA A 297 3.83 -4.87 34.28
CA ALA A 297 2.92 -5.22 33.19
C ALA A 297 1.64 -5.90 33.70
N THR A 298 1.78 -6.77 34.71
CA THR A 298 0.65 -7.45 35.36
C THR A 298 -0.25 -6.46 36.08
N GLU A 299 0.31 -5.51 36.83
CA GLU A 299 -0.47 -4.50 37.53
C GLU A 299 -1.21 -3.57 36.55
N LYS A 300 -0.53 -3.10 35.49
CA LYS A 300 -1.17 -2.31 34.43
C LYS A 300 -2.36 -3.04 33.80
N LYS A 301 -2.20 -4.32 33.49
CA LYS A 301 -3.27 -5.16 32.93
C LYS A 301 -4.44 -5.31 33.90
N LEU A 302 -4.17 -5.42 35.19
CA LEU A 302 -5.22 -5.46 36.21
C LEU A 302 -5.98 -4.12 36.30
N VAL A 303 -5.26 -2.99 36.27
CA VAL A 303 -5.86 -1.65 36.25
C VAL A 303 -6.75 -1.49 35.03
N ASP A 304 -6.24 -1.77 33.83
CA ASP A 304 -6.98 -1.71 32.57
C ASP A 304 -8.25 -2.58 32.62
N LYS A 305 -8.12 -3.86 33.00
CA LYS A 305 -9.26 -4.78 33.11
C LYS A 305 -10.32 -4.27 34.07
N THR A 306 -9.91 -3.69 35.20
CA THR A 306 -10.83 -3.17 36.20
C THR A 306 -11.57 -1.94 35.67
N LEU A 307 -10.85 -1.01 35.03
CA LEU A 307 -11.45 0.19 34.42
C LEU A 307 -12.41 -0.16 33.29
N ARG A 308 -12.09 -1.13 32.43
CA ARG A 308 -13.00 -1.61 31.37
C ARG A 308 -14.32 -2.11 31.92
N ASN A 309 -14.30 -2.76 33.07
CA ASN A 309 -15.53 -3.27 33.67
C ASN A 309 -16.37 -2.15 34.29
N LEU A 310 -15.71 -1.17 34.92
CA LEU A 310 -16.37 -0.15 35.73
C LEU A 310 -16.80 1.10 34.95
N SER A 311 -16.04 1.53 33.95
CA SER A 311 -16.20 2.84 33.30
C SER A 311 -16.60 2.74 31.82
N PRO A 312 -17.84 3.12 31.46
CA PRO A 312 -18.24 3.38 30.09
C PRO A 312 -17.36 4.42 29.37
N ILE A 313 -17.00 5.53 30.03
CA ILE A 313 -16.10 6.56 29.47
C ILE A 313 -14.76 5.98 29.07
N TYR A 314 -14.16 5.13 29.92
CA TYR A 314 -12.92 4.46 29.61
C TYR A 314 -13.05 3.60 28.34
N ARG A 315 -14.09 2.77 28.25
CA ARG A 315 -14.34 1.94 27.05
C ARG A 315 -14.57 2.80 25.80
N ALA A 316 -15.36 3.86 25.90
CA ALA A 316 -15.64 4.77 24.79
C ALA A 316 -14.39 5.50 24.30
N THR A 317 -13.51 5.90 25.23
CA THR A 317 -12.21 6.52 24.91
C THR A 317 -11.32 5.56 24.12
N LEU A 318 -11.18 4.30 24.58
CA LEU A 318 -10.40 3.29 23.88
C LEU A 318 -11.00 2.89 22.54
N ALA A 319 -12.34 2.87 22.43
CA ALA A 319 -13.02 2.62 21.16
C ALA A 319 -12.79 3.74 20.14
N ASP A 320 -12.78 5.01 20.56
CA ASP A 320 -12.46 6.14 19.68
C ASP A 320 -11.00 6.12 19.22
N ILE A 321 -10.07 5.77 20.12
CA ILE A 321 -8.65 5.53 19.77
C ILE A 321 -8.56 4.41 18.72
N ALA A 322 -9.20 3.27 18.96
CA ALA A 322 -9.19 2.15 18.03
C ALA A 322 -9.76 2.52 16.67
N ARG A 323 -10.85 3.29 16.63
CA ARG A 323 -11.45 3.80 15.39
C ARG A 323 -10.46 4.67 14.61
N GLN A 324 -9.78 5.60 15.26
CA GLN A 324 -8.82 6.49 14.60
C GLN A 324 -7.59 5.74 14.07
N VAL A 325 -7.02 4.80 14.83
CA VAL A 325 -5.86 3.99 14.39
C VAL A 325 -6.23 3.04 13.26
N ASN A 326 -7.48 2.57 13.21
CA ASN A 326 -7.98 1.73 12.12
C ASN A 326 -8.35 2.52 10.85
N CYS A 327 -8.28 3.85 10.86
CA CYS A 327 -8.44 4.66 9.64
C CYS A 327 -7.13 4.64 8.85
N LEU A 328 -7.06 3.80 7.81
CA LEU A 328 -5.82 3.53 7.08
C LEU A 328 -5.93 3.95 5.60
N PRO A 329 -4.83 4.44 5.01
CA PRO A 329 -4.76 4.63 3.56
C PRO A 329 -4.82 3.29 2.79
N PRO A 330 -5.45 3.27 1.59
CA PRO A 330 -5.71 2.04 0.85
C PRO A 330 -4.52 1.44 0.08
N SER A 331 -3.45 2.18 -0.18
CA SER A 331 -2.37 1.76 -1.08
C SER A 331 -1.78 0.39 -0.72
N ALA A 332 -1.60 0.11 0.57
CA ALA A 332 -1.07 -1.15 1.04
C ALA A 332 -2.02 -2.34 0.82
N ALA A 333 -3.32 -2.13 1.02
CA ALA A 333 -4.34 -3.12 0.67
C ALA A 333 -4.35 -3.38 -0.84
N MET A 334 -4.22 -2.32 -1.64
CA MET A 334 -4.15 -2.43 -3.10
C MET A 334 -2.92 -3.18 -3.59
N ALA A 335 -1.75 -2.94 -3.00
CA ALA A 335 -0.56 -3.74 -3.29
C ALA A 335 -0.79 -5.23 -3.00
N GLY A 336 -1.51 -5.56 -1.91
CA GLY A 336 -1.89 -6.93 -1.58
C GLY A 336 -2.84 -7.53 -2.62
N ILE A 337 -3.85 -6.76 -3.04
CA ILE A 337 -4.78 -7.15 -4.10
C ILE A 337 -4.05 -7.38 -5.43
N TYR A 338 -3.08 -6.54 -5.79
CA TYR A 338 -2.27 -6.71 -6.99
C TYR A 338 -1.50 -8.03 -6.91
N THR A 339 -0.83 -8.32 -5.78
CA THR A 339 -0.12 -9.58 -5.58
C THR A 339 -1.06 -10.79 -5.71
N LYS A 340 -2.25 -10.72 -5.10
CA LYS A 340 -3.25 -11.79 -5.18
C LYS A 340 -3.76 -12.03 -6.60
N ILE A 341 -4.08 -10.96 -7.32
CA ILE A 341 -4.63 -11.06 -8.69
C ILE A 341 -3.56 -11.55 -9.65
N ASP A 342 -2.35 -11.02 -9.58
CA ASP A 342 -1.24 -11.45 -10.42
C ASP A 342 -0.99 -12.96 -10.27
N ALA A 343 -0.97 -13.46 -9.02
CA ALA A 343 -0.74 -14.87 -8.74
C ALA A 343 -1.88 -15.79 -9.22
N THR A 344 -3.12 -15.31 -9.27
CA THR A 344 -4.30 -16.16 -9.54
C THR A 344 -4.90 -15.97 -10.94
N ARG A 345 -4.69 -14.80 -11.55
CA ARG A 345 -5.34 -14.37 -12.80
C ARG A 345 -4.36 -13.77 -13.81
N GLY A 346 -3.11 -13.51 -13.41
CA GLY A 346 -2.10 -12.85 -14.23
C GLY A 346 -2.20 -11.33 -14.18
N VAL A 347 -1.07 -10.67 -14.44
CA VAL A 347 -0.91 -9.19 -14.40
C VAL A 347 -1.82 -8.44 -15.39
N TRP A 348 -2.28 -9.13 -16.44
CA TRP A 348 -3.20 -8.61 -17.45
C TRP A 348 -4.65 -8.48 -16.97
N LYS A 349 -5.01 -9.03 -15.80
CA LYS A 349 -6.33 -8.81 -15.20
C LYS A 349 -6.35 -7.47 -14.44
N ALA A 350 -7.31 -6.61 -14.77
CA ALA A 350 -7.55 -5.37 -14.03
C ALA A 350 -7.82 -5.63 -12.54
N PRO A 351 -7.15 -4.91 -11.62
CA PRO A 351 -7.33 -5.05 -10.17
C PRO A 351 -8.55 -4.31 -9.63
N ALA A 352 -9.67 -4.42 -10.35
CA ALA A 352 -10.95 -3.80 -10.03
C ALA A 352 -12.06 -4.85 -9.95
N ASN A 353 -13.16 -4.48 -9.30
CA ASN A 353 -14.25 -5.35 -8.89
C ASN A 353 -13.77 -6.48 -7.97
N VAL A 354 -13.03 -6.11 -6.92
CA VAL A 354 -12.46 -7.04 -5.94
C VAL A 354 -12.72 -6.50 -4.53
N SER A 355 -13.20 -7.37 -3.64
CA SER A 355 -13.46 -7.02 -2.24
C SER A 355 -12.16 -6.84 -1.45
N LEU A 356 -12.16 -5.85 -0.56
CA LEU A 356 -11.06 -5.63 0.39
C LEU A 356 -11.29 -6.40 1.69
N ASN A 357 -10.25 -7.09 2.17
CA ASN A 357 -10.27 -7.79 3.45
C ASN A 357 -9.91 -6.86 4.61
N GLY A 358 -10.56 -7.06 5.76
CA GLY A 358 -10.31 -6.29 6.98
C GLY A 358 -10.78 -4.84 6.88
N VAL A 359 -11.75 -4.56 6.02
CA VAL A 359 -12.33 -3.23 5.80
C VAL A 359 -13.80 -3.26 6.20
N ILE A 360 -14.22 -2.28 6.98
CA ILE A 360 -15.60 -2.07 7.41
C ILE A 360 -16.32 -1.16 6.41
N SER A 361 -15.73 -0.01 6.10
CA SER A 361 -16.27 0.96 5.15
C SER A 361 -15.18 1.90 4.61
N PRO A 362 -15.39 2.56 3.47
CA PRO A 362 -14.66 3.77 3.10
C PRO A 362 -14.98 4.92 4.07
N THR A 363 -14.04 5.84 4.27
CA THR A 363 -14.22 7.04 5.12
C THR A 363 -15.14 8.09 4.50
N VAL A 364 -15.26 8.08 3.17
CA VAL A 364 -16.14 8.95 2.40
C VAL A 364 -17.01 8.09 1.50
N GLU A 365 -18.33 8.29 1.55
CA GLU A 365 -19.22 7.64 0.60
C GLU A 365 -19.13 8.36 -0.75
N ILE A 366 -18.96 7.59 -1.83
CA ILE A 366 -18.85 8.12 -3.19
C ILE A 366 -20.09 7.68 -3.97
N SER A 367 -20.87 8.66 -4.40
CA SER A 367 -22.00 8.46 -5.32
C SER A 367 -21.55 8.17 -6.74
N HIS A 368 -22.47 7.73 -7.60
CA HIS A 368 -22.16 7.46 -9.00
C HIS A 368 -21.67 8.73 -9.74
N SER A 369 -22.36 9.86 -9.53
CA SER A 369 -22.00 11.15 -10.16
C SER A 369 -20.67 11.69 -9.66
N GLU A 370 -20.33 11.51 -8.38
CA GLU A 370 -19.02 11.91 -7.86
C GLU A 370 -17.90 11.05 -8.45
N GLN A 371 -18.15 9.74 -8.62
CA GLN A 371 -17.19 8.84 -9.22
C GLN A 371 -16.82 9.23 -10.66
N GLU A 372 -17.76 9.77 -11.45
CA GLU A 372 -17.48 10.22 -12.82
C GLU A 372 -16.31 11.21 -12.86
N ASN A 373 -16.33 12.20 -11.95
CA ASN A 373 -15.27 13.21 -11.82
C ASN A 373 -13.96 12.65 -11.27
N LEU A 374 -13.99 11.58 -10.47
CA LEU A 374 -12.78 10.86 -10.05
C LEU A 374 -12.17 10.10 -11.23
N ASN A 375 -13.01 9.52 -12.08
CA ASN A 375 -12.59 8.65 -13.16
C ASN A 375 -12.09 9.43 -14.39
N VAL A 376 -12.71 10.56 -14.74
CA VAL A 376 -12.33 11.42 -15.86
C VAL A 376 -12.26 12.86 -15.40
N ASP A 377 -11.08 13.47 -15.52
CA ASP A 377 -10.88 14.91 -15.32
C ASP A 377 -10.29 15.53 -16.60
N ILE A 378 -10.51 16.83 -16.78
CA ILE A 378 -10.06 17.57 -17.97
C ILE A 378 -8.53 17.53 -18.14
N ASN A 379 -7.78 17.44 -17.04
CA ASN A 379 -6.33 17.37 -17.04
C ASN A 379 -5.77 15.93 -17.00
N GLY A 380 -6.63 14.91 -17.07
CA GLY A 380 -6.26 13.53 -16.76
C GLY A 380 -6.18 13.31 -15.25
N LYS A 381 -5.32 12.40 -14.78
CA LYS A 381 -5.11 12.10 -13.34
C LYS A 381 -6.34 11.44 -12.71
N SER A 382 -6.75 10.34 -13.32
CA SER A 382 -7.83 9.50 -12.80
C SER A 382 -7.48 8.97 -11.41
N ILE A 383 -8.48 8.98 -10.54
CA ILE A 383 -8.41 8.45 -9.18
C ILE A 383 -9.37 7.26 -9.09
N ASN A 384 -8.88 6.14 -8.56
CA ASN A 384 -9.67 4.92 -8.46
C ASN A 384 -10.49 4.93 -7.17
N ALA A 385 -11.82 4.90 -7.32
CA ALA A 385 -12.74 4.92 -6.20
C ALA A 385 -12.82 3.55 -5.49
N LEU A 386 -12.92 3.58 -4.16
CA LEU A 386 -13.27 2.45 -3.31
C LEU A 386 -14.67 2.68 -2.77
N ARG A 387 -15.60 1.76 -3.04
CA ARG A 387 -17.04 1.98 -2.82
C ARG A 387 -17.68 0.81 -2.09
N THR A 388 -18.70 1.12 -1.31
CA THR A 388 -19.54 0.12 -0.64
C THR A 388 -20.69 -0.28 -1.55
N PHE A 389 -20.92 -1.59 -1.66
CA PHE A 389 -22.04 -2.18 -2.37
C PHE A 389 -22.83 -3.08 -1.42
N ILE A 390 -24.15 -2.93 -1.43
CA ILE A 390 -25.04 -3.71 -0.56
C ILE A 390 -24.92 -5.19 -0.96
N GLY A 391 -24.55 -6.04 -0.01
CA GLY A 391 -24.38 -7.49 -0.22
C GLY A 391 -23.00 -7.92 -0.71
N GLU A 392 -22.16 -7.00 -1.19
CA GLU A 392 -20.80 -7.30 -1.70
C GLU A 392 -19.67 -6.68 -0.86
N GLY A 393 -20.02 -5.77 0.06
CA GLY A 393 -19.06 -5.09 0.93
C GLY A 393 -18.32 -3.96 0.23
N VAL A 394 -17.08 -3.70 0.63
CA VAL A 394 -16.25 -2.65 0.01
C VAL A 394 -15.47 -3.24 -1.16
N LEU A 395 -15.68 -2.67 -2.35
CA LEU A 395 -15.04 -3.08 -3.59
C LEU A 395 -14.08 -2.01 -4.11
N VAL A 396 -12.99 -2.47 -4.72
CA VAL A 396 -12.16 -1.64 -5.58
C VAL A 396 -12.92 -1.37 -6.87
N TRP A 397 -13.25 -0.11 -7.14
CA TRP A 397 -14.17 0.26 -8.22
C TRP A 397 -13.53 1.24 -9.22
N GLY A 398 -12.27 0.97 -9.56
CA GLY A 398 -11.48 1.67 -10.58
C GLY A 398 -10.20 0.90 -10.88
N GLY A 399 -9.69 1.00 -12.12
CA GLY A 399 -8.48 0.32 -12.56
C GLY A 399 -7.62 1.14 -13.53
N ARG A 400 -7.64 2.47 -13.38
CA ARG A 400 -6.92 3.42 -14.23
C ARG A 400 -5.62 3.89 -13.61
N THR A 401 -4.63 4.21 -14.44
CA THR A 401 -3.44 4.96 -14.04
C THR A 401 -3.78 6.45 -13.92
N LEU A 402 -2.84 7.28 -13.46
CA LEU A 402 -3.01 8.74 -13.53
C LEU A 402 -3.11 9.22 -14.99
N ASP A 403 -2.52 8.51 -15.97
CA ASP A 403 -2.73 8.81 -17.40
C ASP A 403 -4.09 8.32 -17.95
N GLY A 404 -5.17 8.52 -17.21
CA GLY A 404 -6.46 7.91 -17.50
C GLY A 404 -7.19 8.44 -18.75
N ASN A 405 -6.77 9.58 -19.30
CA ASN A 405 -7.33 10.08 -20.58
C ASN A 405 -6.62 9.47 -21.80
N SER A 406 -5.43 8.91 -21.63
CA SER A 406 -4.69 8.24 -22.70
C SER A 406 -5.50 7.09 -23.29
N LEU A 407 -5.30 6.82 -24.58
CA LEU A 407 -5.84 5.62 -25.22
C LEU A 407 -4.89 4.43 -25.07
N ASP A 408 -3.61 4.66 -24.82
CA ASP A 408 -2.61 3.59 -24.73
C ASP A 408 -2.44 3.11 -23.30
N TRP A 409 -2.37 4.05 -22.35
CA TRP A 409 -1.87 3.78 -21.01
C TRP A 409 -2.90 3.97 -19.90
N ARG A 410 -4.16 4.16 -20.27
CA ARG A 410 -5.30 4.37 -19.36
C ARG A 410 -5.35 3.41 -18.18
N TYR A 411 -5.05 2.14 -18.40
CA TYR A 411 -5.39 1.05 -17.49
C TYR A 411 -4.16 0.46 -16.82
N VAL A 412 -4.27 0.21 -15.51
CA VAL A 412 -3.18 -0.34 -14.68
C VAL A 412 -2.70 -1.68 -15.22
N ASN A 413 -3.61 -2.60 -15.55
CA ASN A 413 -3.24 -3.93 -16.06
C ASN A 413 -2.51 -3.85 -17.41
N VAL A 414 -2.86 -2.88 -18.26
CA VAL A 414 -2.17 -2.67 -19.55
C VAL A 414 -0.73 -2.22 -19.30
N ARG A 415 -0.54 -1.17 -18.49
CA ARG A 415 0.80 -0.69 -18.12
C ARG A 415 1.66 -1.79 -17.49
N ARG A 416 1.12 -2.47 -16.47
CA ARG A 416 1.88 -3.49 -15.72
C ARG A 416 2.20 -4.72 -16.58
N THR A 417 1.30 -5.11 -17.48
CA THR A 417 1.58 -6.18 -18.44
C THR A 417 2.72 -5.78 -19.38
N MET A 418 2.70 -4.56 -19.91
CA MET A 418 3.78 -4.07 -20.77
C MET A 418 5.12 -4.07 -20.04
N ILE A 419 5.16 -3.58 -18.79
CA ILE A 419 6.37 -3.61 -17.96
C ILE A 419 6.91 -5.05 -17.82
N MET A 420 6.05 -6.02 -17.50
CA MET A 420 6.45 -7.42 -17.38
C MET A 420 7.04 -7.95 -18.69
N LEU A 421 6.41 -7.66 -19.83
CA LEU A 421 6.88 -8.11 -21.14
C LEU A 421 8.24 -7.49 -21.50
N GLU A 422 8.38 -6.18 -21.34
CA GLU A 422 9.60 -5.41 -21.60
C GLU A 422 10.77 -5.94 -20.75
N GLU A 423 10.57 -6.08 -19.44
CA GLU A 423 11.60 -6.51 -18.50
C GLU A 423 12.01 -7.96 -18.72
N SER A 424 11.05 -8.85 -18.97
CA SER A 424 11.33 -10.25 -19.30
C SER A 424 12.17 -10.35 -20.57
N CYS A 425 11.78 -9.65 -21.64
CA CYS A 425 12.51 -9.65 -22.91
C CYS A 425 13.90 -9.03 -22.76
N ARG A 426 14.03 -7.93 -21.99
CA ARG A 426 15.31 -7.26 -21.71
C ARG A 426 16.29 -8.18 -20.99
N LEU A 427 15.85 -8.87 -19.93
CA LEU A 427 16.70 -9.81 -19.19
C LEU A 427 17.15 -10.98 -20.08
N ALA A 428 16.26 -11.51 -20.90
CA ALA A 428 16.58 -12.59 -21.82
C ALA A 428 17.57 -12.14 -22.92
N ALA A 429 17.37 -10.95 -23.48
CA ALA A 429 18.25 -10.36 -24.49
C ALA A 429 19.66 -10.06 -23.94
N LYS A 430 19.80 -9.80 -22.62
CA LYS A 430 21.10 -9.56 -21.98
C LYS A 430 22.07 -10.74 -22.15
N ALA A 431 21.56 -11.97 -22.26
CA ALA A 431 22.39 -13.16 -22.47
C ALA A 431 23.01 -13.24 -23.88
N LEU A 432 22.57 -12.39 -24.82
CA LEU A 432 23.08 -12.32 -26.19
C LEU A 432 24.04 -11.15 -26.41
N VAL A 433 24.31 -10.36 -25.38
CA VAL A 433 25.28 -9.25 -25.46
C VAL A 433 26.68 -9.85 -25.68
N PHE A 434 27.40 -9.33 -26.67
CA PHE A 434 28.71 -9.83 -27.14
C PHE A 434 28.69 -11.12 -27.96
N GLU A 435 27.52 -11.70 -28.26
CA GLU A 435 27.42 -12.74 -29.27
C GLU A 435 27.67 -12.17 -30.68
N PRO A 436 28.15 -12.97 -31.65
CA PRO A 436 28.30 -12.52 -33.03
C PRO A 436 26.99 -11.94 -33.60
N ASN A 437 27.03 -10.72 -34.13
CA ASN A 437 25.87 -10.05 -34.73
C ASN A 437 25.56 -10.61 -36.13
N VAL A 438 25.03 -11.82 -36.19
CA VAL A 438 24.77 -12.59 -37.43
C VAL A 438 23.35 -13.17 -37.42
N ALA A 439 22.88 -13.59 -38.60
CA ALA A 439 21.53 -14.13 -38.80
C ALA A 439 21.11 -15.22 -37.80
N ASN A 440 22.03 -16.12 -37.40
CA ASN A 440 21.73 -17.17 -36.43
C ASN A 440 21.36 -16.60 -35.05
N THR A 441 22.02 -15.53 -34.61
CA THR A 441 21.73 -14.85 -33.34
C THR A 441 20.36 -14.16 -33.40
N TRP A 442 20.04 -13.53 -34.55
CA TRP A 442 18.74 -12.89 -34.79
C TRP A 442 17.59 -13.91 -34.77
N VAL A 443 17.76 -15.05 -35.42
CA VAL A 443 16.76 -16.13 -35.40
C VAL A 443 16.58 -16.67 -33.97
N THR A 444 17.66 -16.77 -33.21
CA THR A 444 17.62 -17.22 -31.80
C THR A 444 16.81 -16.26 -30.95
N VAL A 445 17.09 -14.95 -31.00
CA VAL A 445 16.37 -13.95 -30.20
C VAL A 445 14.89 -13.87 -30.60
N ARG A 446 14.60 -13.91 -31.90
CA ARG A 446 13.22 -13.92 -32.41
C ARG A 446 12.44 -15.11 -31.88
N SER A 447 13.02 -16.31 -31.97
CA SER A 447 12.38 -17.55 -31.53
C SER A 447 12.13 -17.53 -30.03
N MET A 448 13.11 -17.05 -29.25
CA MET A 448 13.02 -16.92 -27.80
C MET A 448 11.84 -16.01 -27.39
N ILE A 449 11.75 -14.80 -27.97
CA ILE A 449 10.66 -13.85 -27.67
C ILE A 449 9.31 -14.39 -28.17
N THR A 450 9.27 -14.98 -29.37
CA THR A 450 8.03 -15.55 -29.94
C THR A 450 7.47 -16.65 -29.06
N ASN A 451 8.30 -17.58 -28.58
CA ASN A 451 7.87 -18.67 -27.70
C ASN A 451 7.29 -18.14 -26.38
N PHE A 452 7.90 -17.10 -25.83
CA PHE A 452 7.42 -16.45 -24.61
C PHE A 452 6.06 -15.77 -24.80
N LEU A 453 5.92 -14.94 -25.83
CA LEU A 453 4.66 -14.25 -26.13
C LEU A 453 3.55 -15.25 -26.46
N THR A 454 3.88 -16.35 -27.13
CA THR A 454 2.95 -17.47 -27.36
C THR A 454 2.46 -18.06 -26.04
N SER A 455 3.34 -18.24 -25.05
CA SER A 455 2.97 -18.73 -23.71
C SER A 455 2.05 -17.75 -22.97
N VAL A 456 2.32 -16.45 -23.05
CA VAL A 456 1.47 -15.40 -22.47
C VAL A 456 0.10 -15.36 -23.15
N TRP A 457 0.05 -15.42 -24.48
CA TRP A 457 -1.20 -15.49 -25.25
C TRP A 457 -2.05 -16.71 -24.89
N LYS A 458 -1.44 -17.90 -24.79
CA LYS A 458 -2.14 -19.13 -24.39
C LYS A 458 -2.77 -19.05 -22.98
N ARG A 459 -2.23 -18.22 -22.09
CA ARG A 459 -2.79 -17.94 -20.76
C ARG A 459 -3.82 -16.79 -20.77
N GLY A 460 -4.11 -16.21 -21.92
CA GLY A 460 -5.08 -15.13 -22.10
C GLY A 460 -4.54 -13.73 -21.79
N GLY A 461 -3.22 -13.54 -21.76
CA GLY A 461 -2.61 -12.23 -21.48
C GLY A 461 -2.53 -11.28 -22.67
N LEU A 462 -2.63 -11.83 -23.89
CA LEU A 462 -2.67 -11.07 -25.14
C LEU A 462 -4.00 -11.31 -25.85
N ALA A 463 -4.52 -10.28 -26.50
CA ALA A 463 -5.76 -10.31 -27.26
C ALA A 463 -5.51 -10.76 -28.71
N GLY A 464 -6.33 -11.66 -29.24
CA GLY A 464 -6.22 -12.15 -30.61
C GLY A 464 -6.73 -13.58 -30.73
N ALA A 465 -7.37 -13.92 -31.86
CA ALA A 465 -7.88 -15.27 -32.11
C ALA A 465 -6.75 -16.25 -32.46
N SER A 466 -5.64 -15.72 -32.99
CA SER A 466 -4.41 -16.43 -33.32
C SER A 466 -3.19 -15.70 -32.74
N PRO A 467 -2.02 -16.35 -32.61
CA PRO A 467 -0.77 -15.67 -32.22
C PRO A 467 -0.43 -14.48 -33.12
N GLU A 468 -0.70 -14.59 -34.42
CA GLU A 468 -0.39 -13.57 -35.42
C GLU A 468 -1.26 -12.32 -35.28
N ASP A 469 -2.48 -12.45 -34.75
CA ASP A 469 -3.32 -11.31 -34.37
C ASP A 469 -2.86 -10.66 -33.07
N ALA A 470 -2.16 -11.42 -32.21
CA ALA A 470 -1.84 -11.03 -30.85
C ALA A 470 -0.48 -10.35 -30.70
N PHE A 471 0.52 -10.77 -31.47
CA PHE A 471 1.85 -10.18 -31.44
C PHE A 471 2.66 -10.43 -32.72
N SER A 472 3.69 -9.61 -32.93
CA SER A 472 4.72 -9.86 -33.95
C SER A 472 6.11 -9.49 -33.42
N VAL A 473 7.14 -10.19 -33.93
CA VAL A 473 8.54 -9.97 -33.56
C VAL A 473 9.39 -9.86 -34.82
N HIS A 474 9.97 -8.68 -35.02
CA HIS A 474 10.76 -8.33 -36.20
C HIS A 474 12.23 -8.16 -35.80
N VAL A 475 13.13 -8.81 -36.55
CA VAL A 475 14.58 -8.69 -36.38
C VAL A 475 15.30 -9.22 -37.63
N GLY A 476 16.05 -8.33 -38.29
CA GLY A 476 16.89 -8.71 -39.42
C GLY A 476 17.41 -7.53 -40.23
N LEU A 477 18.43 -7.79 -41.05
CA LEU A 477 18.95 -6.86 -42.04
C LEU A 477 17.90 -6.59 -43.12
N GLY A 478 17.56 -5.32 -43.34
CA GLY A 478 16.49 -4.91 -44.27
C GLY A 478 15.08 -5.06 -43.71
N GLU A 479 14.92 -5.50 -42.45
CA GLU A 479 13.65 -5.52 -41.72
C GLU A 479 13.65 -4.45 -40.61
N THR A 480 14.57 -4.57 -39.66
CA THR A 480 14.72 -3.64 -38.52
C THR A 480 16.09 -2.96 -38.46
N MET A 481 17.08 -3.48 -39.19
CA MET A 481 18.48 -3.04 -39.17
C MET A 481 18.99 -2.70 -40.56
N THR A 482 19.91 -1.74 -40.64
CA THR A 482 20.71 -1.45 -41.84
C THR A 482 22.09 -2.10 -41.78
N PRO A 483 22.88 -2.13 -42.87
CA PRO A 483 24.27 -2.56 -42.83
C PRO A 483 25.11 -1.75 -41.82
N GLU A 484 24.84 -0.46 -41.68
CA GLU A 484 25.52 0.43 -40.72
C GLU A 484 25.23 0.02 -39.27
N ASP A 485 23.98 -0.29 -38.93
CA ASP A 485 23.64 -0.82 -37.58
C ASP A 485 24.51 -2.05 -37.24
N ILE A 486 24.75 -2.95 -38.21
CA ILE A 486 25.58 -4.14 -38.00
C ILE A 486 27.05 -3.77 -37.77
N LEU A 487 27.60 -2.84 -38.55
CA LEU A 487 28.97 -2.35 -38.41
C LEU A 487 29.18 -1.61 -37.08
N GLU A 488 28.15 -0.92 -36.59
CA GLU A 488 28.13 -0.26 -35.28
C GLU A 488 27.87 -1.24 -34.12
N GLY A 489 27.61 -2.52 -34.42
CA GLY A 489 27.35 -3.56 -33.42
C GLY A 489 25.95 -3.47 -32.77
N ILE A 490 25.01 -2.81 -33.43
CA ILE A 490 23.64 -2.62 -32.97
C ILE A 490 22.75 -3.76 -33.51
N MET A 491 21.93 -4.33 -32.62
CA MET A 491 20.86 -5.26 -32.98
C MET A 491 19.50 -4.64 -32.60
N ARG A 492 18.65 -4.35 -33.58
CA ARG A 492 17.32 -3.76 -33.36
C ARG A 492 16.23 -4.82 -33.44
N ILE A 493 15.45 -4.93 -32.38
CA ILE A 493 14.31 -5.86 -32.29
C ILE A 493 13.05 -5.02 -32.10
N THR A 494 12.05 -5.23 -32.95
CA THR A 494 10.73 -4.60 -32.79
C THR A 494 9.72 -5.65 -32.37
N VAL A 495 9.06 -5.43 -31.24
CA VAL A 495 8.03 -6.32 -30.70
C VAL A 495 6.72 -5.55 -30.66
N LEU A 496 5.69 -6.07 -31.30
CA LEU A 496 4.32 -5.53 -31.27
C LEU A 496 3.43 -6.50 -30.49
N VAL A 497 2.58 -5.98 -29.61
CA VAL A 497 1.67 -6.80 -28.78
C VAL A 497 0.30 -6.15 -28.66
N ALA A 498 -0.75 -6.96 -28.70
CA ALA A 498 -2.12 -6.56 -28.41
C ALA A 498 -2.48 -7.00 -26.97
N ILE A 499 -2.50 -6.05 -26.04
CA ILE A 499 -2.79 -6.34 -24.62
C ILE A 499 -4.31 -6.33 -24.39
N THR A 500 -4.80 -7.27 -23.57
CA THR A 500 -6.22 -7.31 -23.18
C THR A 500 -6.63 -6.08 -22.38
N ARG A 501 -7.73 -5.44 -22.77
CA ARG A 501 -8.31 -4.27 -22.09
C ARG A 501 -9.55 -4.66 -21.26
N PRO A 502 -9.80 -4.02 -20.11
CA PRO A 502 -11.00 -4.30 -19.32
C PRO A 502 -12.26 -3.72 -19.98
N ALA A 503 -13.39 -4.41 -19.82
CA ALA A 503 -14.72 -3.85 -20.11
C ALA A 503 -15.19 -3.01 -18.91
N GLU A 504 -14.95 -1.71 -18.97
CA GLU A 504 -15.30 -0.76 -17.90
C GLU A 504 -16.76 -0.31 -17.94
N PHE A 505 -17.34 -0.22 -19.15
CA PHE A 505 -18.72 0.22 -19.38
C PHE A 505 -19.49 -0.89 -20.09
N ILE A 506 -20.71 -1.17 -19.62
CA ILE A 506 -21.63 -2.13 -20.24
C ILE A 506 -22.94 -1.38 -20.50
N GLU A 507 -23.30 -1.23 -21.76
CA GLU A 507 -24.58 -0.65 -22.19
C GLU A 507 -25.55 -1.77 -22.58
N ILE A 508 -26.74 -1.78 -21.99
CA ILE A 508 -27.82 -2.72 -22.33
C ILE A 508 -28.98 -1.92 -22.88
N THR A 509 -29.22 -2.03 -24.19
CA THR A 509 -30.36 -1.37 -24.85
C THR A 509 -31.60 -2.26 -24.80
N PHE A 510 -32.66 -1.78 -24.17
CA PHE A 510 -33.98 -2.43 -24.23
C PHE A 510 -34.79 -1.87 -25.39
N GLN A 511 -35.35 -2.74 -26.23
CA GLN A 511 -36.30 -2.38 -27.27
C GLN A 511 -37.52 -3.30 -27.17
N GLN A 512 -38.72 -2.70 -27.11
CA GLN A 512 -39.95 -3.47 -27.15
C GLN A 512 -40.12 -4.07 -28.55
N GLN A 513 -39.99 -5.39 -28.65
CA GLN A 513 -40.29 -6.10 -29.88
C GLN A 513 -41.81 -6.28 -30.01
N MET A 514 -42.37 -6.04 -31.19
CA MET A 514 -43.76 -6.43 -31.46
C MET A 514 -43.92 -7.92 -31.23
N GLN A 515 -44.98 -8.29 -30.51
CA GLN A 515 -45.30 -9.67 -30.21
C GLN A 515 -45.44 -10.45 -31.52
N LYS A 516 -44.55 -11.42 -31.74
CA LYS A 516 -44.52 -12.23 -32.98
C LYS A 516 -45.45 -13.46 -32.92
N SER A 517 -46.07 -13.70 -31.76
CA SER A 517 -47.10 -14.71 -31.51
C SER A 517 -47.89 -14.37 -30.26
#